data_AF-A0A820KGK5-F1
#
_entry.id   AF-A0A820KGK5-F1
#
_cell.length_a   1.000
_cell.length_b   1.000
_cell.length_c   1.000
_cell.angle_alpha   90.00
_cell.angle_beta   90.00
_cell.angle_gamma   90.00
#
_symmetry.space_group_name_H-M   'P 1'
#
loop_
_entity.id
_entity.type
_entity.pdbx_description
1 polymer ?
#
loop_
_entity_poly.entity_id
_entity_poly.type
_entity_poly.pdbx_seq_one_letter_code
_entity_poly.pdbx_strand_id
1 'polypeptide(L)'
;YDKPNSTANANPVSMVWLPKLQQLFRSRTDENTFLAQLTLDPNAVNLYGGFSEIWLTYAFTDETTLELEWLGLNKTATRLAEASMLKFLLPMQPSCSLIQYDTKVDVQQAAGKTSYYQRGVDSFSCQTSLSSKCFATLHVKSYDAPIACPVLHGKEPTALPFPAPGSSPPLDGMAYNLHNNVWDTNYIYWYPLVSGDESWRARFLINFDGSCS
;
A
#
# COMPACT_ATOMS: atom_id res chain seq x y z
N TYR A 1 -16.68 -3.90 13.29
CA TYR A 1 -15.40 -3.37 13.76
C TYR A 1 -15.73 -2.04 14.39
N ASP A 2 -15.89 -2.01 15.71
CA ASP A 2 -16.47 -0.86 16.40
C ASP A 2 -15.51 -0.40 17.49
N LYS A 3 -15.07 0.86 17.35
CA LYS A 3 -14.26 1.54 18.36
C LYS A 3 -15.23 2.45 19.14
N PRO A 4 -15.90 1.96 20.19
CA PRO A 4 -17.11 2.58 20.74
C PRO A 4 -16.90 4.04 21.18
N ASN A 5 -15.73 4.36 21.76
CA ASN A 5 -15.40 5.73 22.15
C ASN A 5 -15.07 6.66 20.97
N SER A 6 -14.62 6.10 19.84
CA SER A 6 -14.34 6.87 18.62
C SER A 6 -15.63 7.39 18.00
N THR A 7 -16.64 6.52 17.87
CA THR A 7 -17.94 6.89 17.27
C THR A 7 -18.76 7.76 18.22
N ALA A 8 -18.80 7.45 19.52
CA ALA A 8 -19.65 8.15 20.47
C ALA A 8 -19.15 9.56 20.85
N ASN A 9 -17.83 9.77 20.91
CA ASN A 9 -17.25 11.01 21.46
C ASN A 9 -16.44 11.82 20.44
N ALA A 10 -15.74 11.18 19.49
CA ALA A 10 -14.84 11.87 18.57
C ALA A 10 -15.48 12.19 17.21
N ASN A 11 -16.54 11.46 16.81
CA ASN A 11 -17.25 11.63 15.54
C ASN A 11 -16.31 11.77 14.30
N PRO A 12 -15.31 10.88 14.13
CA PRO A 12 -14.36 11.01 13.03
C PRO A 12 -15.04 10.80 11.68
N VAL A 13 -14.60 11.55 10.67
CA VAL A 13 -15.07 11.39 9.30
C VAL A 13 -14.20 10.37 8.57
N SER A 14 -14.83 9.39 7.92
CA SER A 14 -14.12 8.47 7.03
C SER A 14 -13.66 9.22 5.78
N MET A 15 -12.35 9.26 5.54
CA MET A 15 -11.75 10.01 4.45
C MET A 15 -10.43 9.38 4.00
N VAL A 16 -10.09 9.55 2.73
CA VAL A 16 -8.77 9.22 2.19
C VAL A 16 -7.96 10.50 2.04
N TRP A 17 -6.76 10.49 2.63
CA TRP A 17 -5.81 11.58 2.55
C TRP A 17 -4.67 11.18 1.61
N LEU A 18 -4.56 11.88 0.48
CA LEU A 18 -3.45 11.69 -0.45
C LEU A 18 -2.31 12.66 -0.10
N PRO A 19 -1.06 12.17 -0.01
CA PRO A 19 0.08 13.04 0.23
C PRO A 19 0.34 13.94 -0.98
N LYS A 20 0.82 15.15 -0.73
CA LYS A 20 1.20 16.13 -1.76
C LYS A 20 2.72 16.22 -1.83
N LEU A 21 3.27 16.09 -3.04
CA LEU A 21 4.68 16.32 -3.30
C LEU A 21 5.05 17.76 -2.95
N GLN A 22 6.05 17.92 -2.09
CA GLN A 22 6.61 19.23 -1.72
C GLN A 22 7.89 19.50 -2.50
N GLN A 23 8.80 18.53 -2.51
CA GLN A 23 10.13 18.67 -3.09
C GLN A 23 10.56 17.36 -3.75
N LEU A 24 11.33 17.50 -4.82
CA LEU A 24 11.97 16.39 -5.52
C LEU A 24 13.45 16.69 -5.66
N PHE A 25 14.27 15.76 -5.22
CA PHE A 25 15.72 15.83 -5.27
C PHE A 25 16.25 14.70 -6.15
N ARG A 26 17.40 14.95 -6.78
CA ARG A 26 18.22 13.93 -7.41
C ARG A 26 19.53 13.84 -6.64
N SER A 27 20.00 12.63 -6.38
CA SER A 27 21.29 12.43 -5.72
C SER A 27 22.44 13.01 -6.57
N ARG A 28 23.46 13.51 -5.88
CA ARG A 28 24.68 14.06 -6.52
C ARG A 28 25.73 12.98 -6.80
N THR A 29 25.63 11.85 -6.11
CA THR A 29 26.59 10.75 -6.18
C THR A 29 26.05 9.56 -6.97
N ASP A 30 24.74 9.52 -7.20
CA ASP A 30 24.05 8.50 -7.99
C ASP A 30 22.93 9.17 -8.80
N GLU A 31 23.11 9.27 -10.12
CA GLU A 31 22.18 9.97 -11.01
C GLU A 31 20.84 9.24 -11.15
N ASN A 32 20.78 7.97 -10.77
CA ASN A 32 19.60 7.12 -10.82
C ASN A 32 18.82 7.08 -9.50
N THR A 33 19.25 7.84 -8.50
CA THR A 33 18.53 7.96 -7.23
C THR A 33 17.83 9.30 -7.11
N PHE A 34 16.52 9.23 -6.85
CA PHE A 34 15.64 10.37 -6.63
C PHE A 34 14.99 10.27 -5.26
N LEU A 35 14.79 11.42 -4.62
CA LEU A 35 14.17 11.52 -3.31
C LEU A 35 13.00 12.50 -3.38
N ALA A 36 11.80 12.03 -3.07
CA ALA A 36 10.59 12.84 -3.04
C ALA A 36 10.16 13.07 -1.59
N GLN A 37 9.99 14.35 -1.22
CA GLN A 37 9.40 14.75 0.04
C GLN A 37 7.91 14.98 -0.16
N LEU A 38 7.08 14.36 0.66
CA LEU A 38 5.64 14.51 0.64
C LEU A 38 5.12 14.85 2.03
N THR A 39 4.00 15.57 2.05
CA THR A 39 3.28 15.90 3.29
C THR A 39 1.80 15.60 3.13
N LEU A 40 1.15 15.24 4.22
CA LEU A 40 -0.30 15.12 4.28
C LEU A 40 -0.95 16.48 4.56
N ASP A 41 -2.26 16.55 4.34
CA ASP A 41 -3.04 17.71 4.76
C ASP A 41 -2.89 17.94 6.28
N PRO A 42 -2.78 19.19 6.76
CA PRO A 42 -2.64 19.46 8.18
C PRO A 42 -3.77 18.87 9.03
N ASN A 43 -4.99 18.74 8.50
CA ASN A 43 -6.07 18.10 9.24
C ASN A 43 -5.83 16.59 9.41
N ALA A 44 -5.29 15.92 8.39
CA ALA A 44 -4.92 14.51 8.48
C ALA A 44 -3.88 14.27 9.58
N VAL A 45 -2.90 15.18 9.69
CA VAL A 45 -1.84 15.09 10.71
C VAL A 45 -2.40 15.45 12.10
N ASN A 46 -2.99 16.63 12.24
CA ASN A 46 -3.34 17.19 13.55
C ASN A 46 -4.58 16.55 14.18
N LEU A 47 -5.55 16.11 13.36
CA LEU A 47 -6.82 15.54 13.85
C LEU A 47 -6.87 14.02 13.76
N TYR A 48 -6.18 13.44 12.77
CA TYR A 48 -6.20 12.00 12.52
C TYR A 48 -4.85 11.31 12.77
N GLY A 49 -3.82 12.07 13.19
CA GLY A 49 -2.51 11.53 13.52
C GLY A 49 -1.77 10.92 12.35
N GLY A 50 -2.02 11.37 11.11
CA GLY A 50 -1.21 11.01 9.96
C GLY A 50 0.28 11.37 10.13
N PHE A 51 1.15 10.76 9.32
CA PHE A 51 2.57 11.12 9.30
C PHE A 51 2.73 12.61 8.91
N SER A 52 3.55 13.34 9.66
CA SER A 52 3.80 14.76 9.35
C SER A 52 4.61 14.92 8.06
N GLU A 53 5.43 13.93 7.76
CA GLU A 53 6.35 13.93 6.64
C GLU A 53 6.52 12.51 6.11
N ILE A 54 6.58 12.38 4.79
CA ILE A 54 6.76 11.11 4.09
C ILE A 54 7.87 11.33 3.07
N TRP A 55 8.82 10.41 3.03
CA TRP A 55 9.87 10.38 2.01
C TRP A 55 9.73 9.13 1.16
N LEU A 56 9.91 9.31 -0.14
CA LEU A 56 10.03 8.22 -1.11
C LEU A 56 11.39 8.30 -1.79
N THR A 57 12.22 7.29 -1.60
CA THR A 57 13.48 7.12 -2.33
C THR A 57 13.24 6.18 -3.49
N TYR A 58 13.52 6.64 -4.70
CA TYR A 58 13.48 5.85 -5.93
C TYR A 58 14.92 5.64 -6.40
N ALA A 59 15.41 4.41 -6.36
CA ALA A 59 16.74 4.05 -6.85
C ALA A 59 16.60 3.06 -8.02
N PHE A 60 16.88 3.52 -9.24
CA PHE A 60 16.85 2.68 -10.42
C PHE A 60 18.19 1.93 -10.54
N THR A 61 18.17 0.62 -10.31
CA THR A 61 19.39 -0.20 -10.38
C THR A 61 19.74 -0.60 -11.81
N ASP A 62 18.73 -0.67 -12.68
CA ASP A 62 18.84 -0.87 -14.12
C ASP A 62 17.57 -0.34 -14.83
N GLU A 63 17.38 -0.64 -16.12
CA GLU A 63 16.25 -0.16 -16.93
C GLU A 63 14.88 -0.76 -16.51
N THR A 64 14.90 -1.88 -15.80
CA THR A 64 13.74 -2.71 -15.45
C THR A 64 13.54 -2.86 -13.95
N THR A 65 14.49 -2.42 -13.13
CA THR A 65 14.48 -2.64 -11.69
C THR A 65 14.53 -1.33 -10.91
N LEU A 66 13.61 -1.19 -9.96
CA LEU A 66 13.48 -0.06 -9.06
C LEU A 66 13.47 -0.55 -7.61
N GLU A 67 14.43 -0.07 -6.82
CA GLU A 67 14.36 -0.13 -5.36
C GLU A 67 13.60 1.10 -4.85
N LEU A 68 12.47 0.85 -4.18
CA LEU A 68 11.64 1.89 -3.59
C LEU A 68 11.71 1.81 -2.07
N GLU A 69 12.07 2.92 -1.43
CA GLU A 69 11.99 3.07 0.01
C GLU A 69 10.90 4.08 0.36
N TRP A 70 10.02 3.70 1.27
CA TRP A 70 9.06 4.59 1.91
C TRP A 70 9.50 4.82 3.35
N LEU A 71 9.52 6.08 3.79
CA LEU A 71 9.83 6.48 5.16
C LEU A 71 8.73 7.44 5.64
N GLY A 72 7.98 7.04 6.64
CA GLY A 72 7.01 7.90 7.32
C GLY A 72 7.58 8.40 8.64
N LEU A 73 7.44 9.70 8.90
CA LEU A 73 7.99 10.36 10.09
C LEU A 73 6.90 10.95 10.99
N ASN A 74 7.19 10.91 12.30
CA ASN A 74 6.46 11.60 13.37
C ASN A 74 4.94 11.37 13.35
N LYS A 75 4.52 10.11 13.23
CA LYS A 75 3.11 9.76 13.39
C LYS A 75 2.66 10.02 14.82
N THR A 76 1.54 10.71 14.98
CA THR A 76 0.89 10.83 16.29
C THR A 76 0.05 9.59 16.56
N ALA A 77 0.21 8.97 17.73
CA ALA A 77 -0.59 7.82 18.11
C ALA A 77 -2.07 8.19 18.24
N THR A 78 -2.94 7.45 17.56
CA THR A 78 -4.38 7.63 17.70
C THR A 78 -5.08 6.30 17.96
N ARG A 79 -6.27 6.39 18.56
CA ARG A 79 -7.18 5.25 18.65
C ARG A 79 -8.15 5.18 17.47
N LEU A 80 -7.99 6.01 16.44
CA LEU A 80 -8.89 5.99 15.29
C LEU A 80 -8.67 4.71 14.46
N ALA A 81 -9.69 4.33 13.70
CA ALA A 81 -9.55 3.27 12.70
C ALA A 81 -8.91 3.88 11.45
N GLU A 82 -7.62 3.66 11.27
CA GLU A 82 -6.81 4.27 10.22
C GLU A 82 -5.86 3.25 9.60
N ALA A 83 -5.45 3.50 8.36
CA ALA A 83 -4.43 2.73 7.67
C ALA A 83 -3.67 3.61 6.69
N SER A 84 -2.40 3.27 6.43
CA SER A 84 -1.65 3.80 5.30
C SER A 84 -1.39 2.71 4.27
N MET A 85 -1.58 3.07 3.01
CA MET A 85 -1.50 2.16 1.87
C MET A 85 -0.54 2.73 0.83
N LEU A 86 0.42 1.93 0.38
CA LEU A 86 1.23 2.24 -0.79
C LEU A 86 0.65 1.52 -2.00
N LYS A 87 0.08 2.28 -2.95
CA LYS A 87 -0.65 1.75 -4.10
C LYS A 87 0.28 1.58 -5.31
N PHE A 88 0.16 0.44 -5.98
CA PHE A 88 0.79 0.08 -7.24
C PHE A 88 -0.32 -0.13 -8.26
N LEU A 89 -0.60 0.90 -9.06
CA LEU A 89 -1.70 0.94 -10.01
C LEU A 89 -1.19 0.70 -11.42
N LEU A 90 -1.98 0.00 -12.23
CA LEU A 90 -1.71 -0.20 -13.66
C LEU A 90 -2.76 0.56 -14.48
N PRO A 91 -2.38 1.06 -15.68
CA PRO A 91 -3.27 1.91 -16.49
C PRO A 91 -4.49 1.18 -17.07
N MET A 92 -4.44 -0.15 -17.15
CA MET A 92 -5.50 -1.02 -17.63
C MET A 92 -5.72 -2.15 -16.63
N GLN A 93 -6.97 -2.62 -16.51
CA GLN A 93 -7.39 -3.63 -15.52
C GLN A 93 -6.49 -4.86 -15.55
N PRO A 94 -5.59 -5.03 -14.56
CA PRO A 94 -4.61 -6.09 -14.60
C PRO A 94 -5.19 -7.41 -14.08
N SER A 95 -4.57 -8.51 -14.50
CA SER A 95 -4.66 -9.78 -13.79
C SER A 95 -3.55 -9.86 -12.76
N CYS A 96 -3.87 -10.09 -11.49
CA CYS A 96 -2.89 -10.08 -10.41
C CYS A 96 -2.80 -11.44 -9.73
N SER A 97 -1.59 -11.81 -9.35
CA SER A 97 -1.30 -13.01 -8.57
C SER A 97 -0.38 -12.69 -7.39
N LEU A 98 -0.48 -13.48 -6.34
CA LEU A 98 0.28 -13.36 -5.10
C LEU A 98 1.17 -14.57 -4.92
N ILE A 99 2.34 -14.40 -4.31
CA ILE A 99 3.11 -15.51 -3.74
C ILE A 99 2.83 -15.54 -2.25
N GLN A 100 2.15 -16.59 -1.80
CA GLN A 100 1.79 -16.84 -0.40
C GLN A 100 2.36 -18.19 0.03
N TYR A 101 3.35 -18.20 0.92
CA TYR A 101 4.00 -19.43 1.40
C TYR A 101 4.40 -20.35 0.22
N ASP A 102 5.17 -19.79 -0.73
CA ASP A 102 5.62 -20.46 -1.96
C ASP A 102 4.51 -20.91 -2.93
N THR A 103 3.26 -20.56 -2.65
CA THR A 103 2.13 -20.88 -3.51
C THR A 103 1.68 -19.66 -4.29
N LYS A 104 1.56 -19.80 -5.62
CA LYS A 104 0.96 -18.78 -6.48
C LYS A 104 -0.56 -18.80 -6.33
N VAL A 105 -1.15 -17.66 -5.97
CA VAL A 105 -2.59 -17.50 -5.83
C VAL A 105 -3.09 -16.40 -6.76
N ASP A 106 -4.07 -16.72 -7.61
CA ASP A 106 -4.80 -15.76 -8.43
C ASP A 106 -5.75 -14.93 -7.53
N VAL A 107 -5.60 -13.60 -7.57
CA VAL A 107 -6.36 -12.69 -6.71
C VAL A 107 -7.84 -12.76 -7.04
N GLN A 108 -8.20 -12.73 -8.31
CA GLN A 108 -9.58 -12.79 -8.79
C GLN A 108 -10.27 -14.12 -8.42
N GLN A 109 -9.57 -15.25 -8.51
CA GLN A 109 -10.10 -16.58 -8.15
C GLN A 109 -10.28 -16.78 -6.63
N ALA A 110 -9.56 -16.01 -5.82
CA ALA A 110 -9.70 -16.02 -4.36
C ALA A 110 -10.94 -15.25 -3.88
N ALA A 111 -11.63 -14.52 -4.75
CA ALA A 111 -12.86 -13.80 -4.42
C ALA A 111 -13.94 -14.74 -3.85
N GLY A 112 -14.54 -14.32 -2.73
CA GLY A 112 -15.59 -15.09 -2.05
C GLY A 112 -15.12 -16.26 -1.17
N LYS A 113 -13.81 -16.56 -1.10
CA LYS A 113 -13.31 -17.74 -0.36
C LYS A 113 -12.70 -17.45 1.02
N THR A 114 -12.35 -16.21 1.38
CA THR A 114 -11.67 -15.85 2.66
C THR A 114 -11.68 -14.32 2.89
N SER A 115 -10.82 -13.79 3.80
CA SER A 115 -10.43 -12.38 3.90
C SER A 115 -9.77 -11.88 2.61
N TYR A 116 -10.59 -11.57 1.63
CA TYR A 116 -10.12 -11.19 0.29
C TYR A 116 -9.28 -9.91 0.29
N TYR A 117 -9.70 -8.90 1.05
CA TYR A 117 -9.09 -7.58 1.01
C TYR A 117 -7.70 -7.49 1.64
N GLN A 118 -7.26 -8.51 2.40
CA GLN A 118 -5.95 -8.54 3.04
C GLN A 118 -5.35 -9.93 2.97
N ARG A 119 -4.13 -9.99 2.45
CA ARG A 119 -3.41 -11.24 2.22
C ARG A 119 -1.98 -11.08 2.71
N GLY A 120 -1.51 -12.01 3.54
CA GLY A 120 -0.09 -12.16 3.82
C GLY A 120 0.62 -12.68 2.58
N VAL A 121 1.62 -11.97 2.08
CA VAL A 121 2.32 -12.27 0.82
C VAL A 121 3.82 -12.05 0.97
N ASP A 122 4.63 -12.79 0.22
CA ASP A 122 6.03 -12.43 -0.02
C ASP A 122 6.12 -11.35 -1.12
N SER A 123 5.37 -11.56 -2.20
CA SER A 123 5.34 -10.68 -3.37
C SER A 123 4.01 -10.78 -4.12
N PHE A 124 3.77 -9.83 -5.02
CA PHE A 124 2.71 -9.93 -6.00
C PHE A 124 3.22 -9.63 -7.41
N SER A 125 2.44 -10.03 -8.40
CA SER A 125 2.69 -9.74 -9.81
C SER A 125 1.39 -9.41 -10.50
N CYS A 126 1.35 -8.27 -11.19
CA CYS A 126 0.19 -7.80 -11.94
C CYS A 126 0.56 -7.62 -13.40
N GLN A 127 -0.19 -8.27 -14.29
CA GLN A 127 0.02 -8.19 -15.72
C GLN A 127 -1.12 -7.42 -16.38
N THR A 128 -0.78 -6.57 -17.33
CA THR A 128 -1.73 -5.83 -18.16
C THR A 128 -1.37 -5.95 -19.64
N SER A 129 -2.39 -5.93 -20.50
CA SER A 129 -2.21 -6.00 -21.96
C SER A 129 -1.93 -4.61 -22.51
N LEU A 130 -0.81 -4.45 -23.22
CA LEU A 130 -0.47 -3.23 -23.96
C LEU A 130 -1.05 -3.26 -25.38
N SER A 131 -1.13 -4.46 -25.95
CA SER A 131 -1.76 -4.76 -27.25
C SER A 131 -2.22 -6.22 -27.27
N SER A 132 -2.82 -6.67 -28.37
CA SER A 132 -3.26 -8.07 -28.52
C SER A 132 -2.15 -9.11 -28.37
N LYS A 133 -0.88 -8.71 -28.51
CA LYS A 133 0.29 -9.61 -28.42
C LYS A 133 1.35 -9.17 -27.42
N CYS A 134 1.21 -7.97 -26.84
CA CYS A 134 2.18 -7.41 -25.91
C CYS A 134 1.58 -7.22 -24.52
N PHE A 135 2.35 -7.58 -23.50
CA PHE A 135 1.98 -7.52 -22.10
C PHE A 135 3.07 -6.80 -21.30
N ALA A 136 2.66 -6.01 -20.32
CA ALA A 136 3.52 -5.48 -19.29
C ALA A 136 3.20 -6.17 -17.97
N THR A 137 4.23 -6.57 -17.24
CA THR A 137 4.09 -7.20 -15.92
C THR A 137 4.87 -6.38 -14.90
N LEU A 138 4.20 -6.06 -13.79
CA LEU A 138 4.77 -5.43 -12.63
C LEU A 138 4.95 -6.50 -11.55
N HIS A 139 6.18 -6.75 -11.13
CA HIS A 139 6.51 -7.61 -10.00
C HIS A 139 6.92 -6.74 -8.81
N VAL A 140 6.26 -6.90 -7.66
CA VAL A 140 6.59 -6.14 -6.46
C VAL A 140 6.81 -7.09 -5.30
N LYS A 141 7.98 -6.98 -4.67
CA LYS A 141 8.33 -7.64 -3.42
C LYS A 141 8.47 -6.59 -2.33
N SER A 142 7.90 -6.84 -1.16
CA SER A 142 8.16 -6.02 0.02
C SER A 142 9.09 -6.76 0.97
N TYR A 143 10.04 -6.03 1.55
CA TYR A 143 10.91 -6.58 2.60
C TYR A 143 10.36 -6.33 4.01
N ASP A 144 9.51 -5.32 4.17
CA ASP A 144 9.12 -4.81 5.49
C ASP A 144 7.58 -4.75 5.68
N ALA A 145 6.78 -4.85 4.60
CA ALA A 145 5.31 -4.83 4.67
C ALA A 145 4.72 -6.16 4.15
N PRO A 146 4.24 -7.06 5.04
CA PRO A 146 3.84 -8.41 4.64
C PRO A 146 2.41 -8.53 4.14
N ILE A 147 1.59 -7.47 4.24
CA ILE A 147 0.16 -7.51 3.91
C ILE A 147 -0.11 -6.75 2.61
N ALA A 148 -0.56 -7.46 1.58
CA ALA A 148 -1.06 -6.88 0.35
C ALA A 148 -2.59 -6.85 0.31
N CYS A 149 -3.13 -5.79 -0.29
CA CYS A 149 -4.54 -5.49 -0.42
C CYS A 149 -4.88 -5.24 -1.90
N PRO A 150 -5.84 -5.96 -2.50
CA PRO A 150 -6.30 -5.65 -3.85
C PRO A 150 -6.90 -4.24 -3.93
N VAL A 151 -6.56 -3.50 -4.99
CA VAL A 151 -7.23 -2.25 -5.35
C VAL A 151 -8.31 -2.58 -6.36
N LEU A 152 -9.56 -2.63 -5.90
CA LEU A 152 -10.71 -2.91 -6.77
C LEU A 152 -11.04 -1.68 -7.62
N HIS A 153 -11.56 -1.91 -8.82
CA HIS A 153 -11.94 -0.83 -9.72
C HIS A 153 -12.89 0.17 -9.04
N GLY A 154 -12.49 1.45 -9.04
CA GLY A 154 -13.28 2.54 -8.44
C GLY A 154 -13.39 2.49 -6.91
N LYS A 155 -12.54 1.71 -6.23
CA LYS A 155 -12.50 1.62 -4.76
C LYS A 155 -11.08 1.75 -4.24
N GLU A 156 -10.97 2.33 -3.05
CA GLU A 156 -9.71 2.39 -2.32
C GLU A 156 -9.41 1.03 -1.66
N PRO A 157 -8.11 0.64 -1.56
CA PRO A 157 -7.73 -0.57 -0.84
C PRO A 157 -8.14 -0.46 0.63
N THR A 158 -8.50 -1.58 1.24
CA THR A 158 -9.04 -1.58 2.60
C THR A 158 -8.28 -2.50 3.53
N ALA A 159 -7.97 -1.98 4.72
CA ALA A 159 -7.47 -2.75 5.86
C ALA A 159 -8.60 -3.44 6.64
N LEU A 160 -9.82 -3.45 6.11
CA LEU A 160 -10.95 -4.15 6.74
C LEU A 160 -11.02 -5.61 6.24
N PRO A 161 -11.23 -6.59 7.13
CA PRO A 161 -11.21 -8.01 6.77
C PRO A 161 -12.55 -8.52 6.25
N PHE A 162 -13.24 -7.74 5.45
CA PHE A 162 -14.51 -8.19 4.88
C PHE A 162 -14.26 -9.16 3.71
N PRO A 163 -15.18 -10.09 3.43
CA PRO A 163 -15.15 -10.82 2.18
C PRO A 163 -15.40 -9.86 1.00
N ALA A 164 -14.84 -10.17 -0.17
CA ALA A 164 -15.17 -9.43 -1.40
C ALA A 164 -16.68 -9.52 -1.70
N PRO A 165 -17.26 -8.53 -2.40
CA PRO A 165 -18.72 -8.41 -2.56
C PRO A 165 -19.34 -9.41 -3.56
N GLY A 166 -18.65 -10.48 -3.95
CA GLY A 166 -19.09 -11.40 -5.01
C GLY A 166 -17.94 -11.85 -5.92
N SER A 167 -18.27 -12.50 -7.03
CA SER A 167 -17.30 -13.16 -7.92
C SER A 167 -16.41 -12.17 -8.66
N SER A 168 -15.10 -12.31 -8.49
CA SER A 168 -14.01 -11.76 -9.32
C SER A 168 -14.17 -10.27 -9.71
N PRO A 169 -14.14 -9.33 -8.75
CA PRO A 169 -14.19 -7.91 -9.08
C PRO A 169 -12.97 -7.49 -9.94
N PRO A 170 -13.15 -6.56 -10.90
CA PRO A 170 -12.04 -6.00 -11.65
C PRO A 170 -11.07 -5.26 -10.71
N LEU A 171 -9.78 -5.32 -11.04
CA LEU A 171 -8.71 -4.68 -10.29
C LEU A 171 -8.22 -3.43 -11.05
N ASP A 172 -7.72 -2.45 -10.31
CA ASP A 172 -6.87 -1.38 -10.82
C ASP A 172 -5.38 -1.61 -10.43
N GLY A 173 -5.13 -2.53 -9.49
CA GLY A 173 -3.80 -2.89 -9.04
C GLY A 173 -3.80 -3.52 -7.65
N MET A 174 -2.68 -3.34 -6.94
CA MET A 174 -2.45 -3.85 -5.60
C MET A 174 -1.88 -2.75 -4.71
N ALA A 175 -2.03 -2.90 -3.39
CA ALA A 175 -1.42 -2.00 -2.42
C ALA A 175 -0.78 -2.80 -1.29
N TYR A 176 0.29 -2.29 -0.70
CA TYR A 176 0.79 -2.80 0.57
C TYR A 176 0.20 -1.97 1.72
N ASN A 177 -0.32 -2.66 2.73
CA ASN A 177 -0.73 -2.06 3.99
C ASN A 177 0.53 -1.83 4.81
N LEU A 178 0.90 -0.55 4.94
CA LEU A 178 2.11 -0.12 5.62
C LEU A 178 1.89 -0.20 7.14
N HIS A 179 0.82 0.41 7.62
CA HIS A 179 0.37 0.27 9.00
C HIS A 179 -1.15 0.35 9.03
N ASN A 180 -1.76 -0.20 10.07
CA ASN A 180 -3.16 0.02 10.33
C ASN A 180 -3.52 -0.18 11.81
N ASN A 181 -4.38 0.68 12.33
CA ASN A 181 -5.00 0.61 13.65
C ASN A 181 -6.47 0.20 13.51
N VAL A 182 -6.81 -0.55 12.46
CA VAL A 182 -8.20 -0.95 12.19
C VAL A 182 -8.64 -2.07 13.12
N TRP A 183 -7.71 -2.89 13.61
CA TRP A 183 -8.03 -4.11 14.36
C TRP A 183 -8.05 -3.92 15.88
N ASP A 184 -8.94 -4.66 16.54
CA ASP A 184 -9.23 -4.66 17.96
C ASP A 184 -8.68 -5.92 18.65
N THR A 185 -8.36 -6.97 17.87
CA THR A 185 -8.08 -8.30 18.42
C THR A 185 -6.70 -8.87 18.07
N ASN A 186 -6.05 -8.42 16.99
CA ASN A 186 -4.83 -9.07 16.48
C ASN A 186 -3.69 -8.10 16.08
N TYR A 187 -3.88 -6.80 16.28
CA TYR A 187 -2.85 -5.79 16.02
C TYR A 187 -2.72 -4.88 17.23
N ILE A 188 -1.62 -4.14 17.29
CA ILE A 188 -1.46 -3.11 18.28
C ILE A 188 -2.64 -2.14 18.15
N TYR A 189 -3.35 -1.93 19.26
CA TYR A 189 -4.62 -1.20 19.29
C TYR A 189 -4.50 0.28 18.89
N TRP A 190 -3.27 0.82 18.97
CA TRP A 190 -2.84 2.12 18.48
C TRP A 190 -1.37 2.04 18.07
N TYR A 191 -1.02 2.67 16.94
CA TYR A 191 0.36 2.86 16.49
C TYR A 191 0.61 4.35 16.38
N PRO A 192 1.79 4.86 16.79
CA PRO A 192 2.93 4.19 17.47
C PRO A 192 2.60 3.56 18.83
N LEU A 193 3.22 2.42 19.19
CA LEU A 193 2.94 1.73 20.48
C LEU A 193 3.84 2.22 21.60
N VAL A 194 5.15 2.21 21.33
CA VAL A 194 6.20 2.63 22.25
C VAL A 194 6.93 3.83 21.66
N SER A 195 7.60 4.58 22.52
CA SER A 195 8.44 5.68 22.04
C SER A 195 9.55 5.12 21.15
N GLY A 196 9.77 5.76 20.00
CA GLY A 196 10.65 5.30 18.93
C GLY A 196 9.90 4.74 17.72
N ASP A 197 8.63 4.33 17.87
CA ASP A 197 7.82 3.81 16.76
C ASP A 197 7.19 4.93 15.91
N GLU A 198 7.38 6.20 16.26
CA GLU A 198 6.73 7.33 15.56
C GLU A 198 7.15 7.46 14.10
N SER A 199 8.31 6.90 13.77
CA SER A 199 8.88 6.90 12.44
C SER A 199 9.28 5.50 12.05
N TRP A 200 8.98 5.10 10.81
CA TRP A 200 9.39 3.79 10.32
C TRP A 200 9.47 3.75 8.80
N ARG A 201 10.03 2.65 8.31
CA ARG A 201 10.50 2.51 6.94
C ARG A 201 10.05 1.19 6.34
N ALA A 202 9.66 1.23 5.07
CA ALA A 202 9.36 0.06 4.27
C ALA A 202 10.10 0.08 2.93
N ARG A 203 10.74 -1.03 2.58
CA ARG A 203 11.50 -1.21 1.35
C ARG A 203 10.80 -2.18 0.42
N PHE A 204 10.89 -1.89 -0.86
CA PHE A 204 10.27 -2.65 -1.94
C PHE A 204 11.26 -2.82 -3.08
N LEU A 205 11.26 -4.00 -3.68
CA LEU A 205 11.91 -4.27 -4.96
C LEU A 205 10.83 -4.39 -6.03
N ILE A 206 10.95 -3.60 -7.08
CA ILE A 206 9.99 -3.52 -8.17
C ILE A 206 10.70 -3.89 -9.46
N ASN A 207 10.17 -4.89 -10.19
CA ASN A 207 10.67 -5.25 -11.51
C ASN A 207 9.57 -5.04 -12.56
N PHE A 208 9.96 -4.51 -13.72
CA PHE A 208 9.11 -4.26 -14.87
C PHE A 208 9.51 -5.17 -16.02
N ASP A 209 8.60 -6.03 -16.45
CA ASP A 209 8.82 -6.95 -17.56
C ASP A 209 7.87 -6.64 -18.72
N GLY A 210 8.42 -6.50 -19.93
CA GLY A 210 7.67 -6.39 -21.17
C GLY A 210 7.85 -7.63 -22.02
N SER A 211 6.76 -8.25 -22.49
CA SER A 211 6.85 -9.35 -23.46
C SER A 211 5.90 -9.12 -24.62
N CYS A 212 6.37 -9.39 -25.84
CA CYS A 212 5.57 -9.40 -27.06
C CYS A 212 5.73 -10.76 -27.75
N SER A 213 4.63 -11.31 -28.22
CA SER A 213 4.54 -12.57 -28.97
C SER A 213 4.35 -12.37 -30.46
#